data_AF-A0A7X8AHA0-F1
#
_entry.id   AF-A0A7X8AHA0-F1
#
_cell.length_a   1.000
_cell.length_b   1.000
_cell.length_c   1.000
_cell.angle_alpha   90.00
_cell.angle_beta   90.00
_cell.angle_gamma   90.00
#
_symmetry.space_group_name_H-M   'P 1'
#
loop_
_entity.id
_entity.type
_entity.pdbx_description
1 polymer ?
#
loop_
_entity_poly.entity_id
_entity_poly.type
_entity_poly.pdbx_seq_one_letter_code
_entity_poly.pdbx_strand_id
1 'polypeptide(L)' 'MRITPRWMAVFIVTVLFGGILLSIALGEWTTKSTKEPLTFAEGEFAGEYNPADIRGSYTFGEISRLFEIPLE' A
#
# COMPACT_ATOMS: atom_id res chain seq x y z
N MET A 1 -35.49 -20.96 -6.40
CA MET A 1 -35.05 -20.74 -7.80
C MET A 1 -33.73 -21.48 -8.02
N ARG A 2 -33.58 -22.21 -9.12
CA ARG A 2 -32.30 -22.88 -9.47
C ARG A 2 -31.52 -21.96 -10.40
N ILE A 3 -30.31 -21.54 -9.99
CA ILE A 3 -29.41 -20.77 -10.86
C ILE A 3 -28.68 -21.77 -11.76
N THR A 4 -28.75 -21.57 -13.08
CA THR A 4 -28.01 -22.44 -14.01
C THR A 4 -26.50 -22.19 -13.89
N PRO A 5 -25.64 -23.18 -14.14
CA PRO A 5 -24.18 -23.03 -14.03
C PRO A 5 -23.60 -21.86 -14.84
N ARG A 6 -24.18 -21.56 -16.01
CA ARG A 6 -23.75 -20.41 -16.85
C ARG A 6 -23.93 -19.08 -16.12
N TRP A 7 -25.08 -18.88 -15.50
CA TRP A 7 -25.37 -17.67 -14.71
C TRP A 7 -24.56 -17.61 -13.42
N MET A 8 -24.26 -18.76 -12.80
CA MET A 8 -23.37 -18.83 -11.64
C MET A 8 -21.95 -18.39 -11.99
N ALA A 9 -21.42 -18.81 -13.14
CA ALA A 9 -20.09 -18.40 -13.59
C ALA A 9 -19.99 -16.88 -13.80
N VAL A 10 -20.99 -16.28 -14.46
CA VAL A 10 -21.06 -14.82 -14.63
C VAL A 10 -21.13 -14.12 -13.27
N PHE A 11 -21.97 -14.61 -12.36
CA PHE A 11 -22.12 -14.03 -11.03
C PHE A 11 -20.80 -14.03 -10.23
N ILE A 12 -20.05 -15.14 -10.24
CA ILE A 12 -18.76 -15.24 -9.56
C ILE A 12 -17.77 -14.20 -10.08
N VAL A 13 -17.63 -14.08 -11.41
CA VAL A 13 -16.73 -13.09 -12.02
C VAL A 13 -17.16 -11.68 -11.62
N THR A 14 -18.46 -11.36 -11.69
CA THR A 14 -18.97 -10.04 -11.32
C THR A 14 -18.72 -9.72 -9.85
N VAL A 15 -18.92 -10.67 -8.93
CA VAL A 15 -18.68 -10.45 -7.50
C VAL A 15 -17.19 -10.25 -7.20
N LEU A 16 -16.31 -11.07 -7.81
CA LEU A 16 -14.87 -10.97 -7.59
C LEU A 16 -14.33 -9.64 -8.10
N PHE A 17 -14.52 -9.34 -9.39
CA PHE A 17 -13.96 -8.11 -9.97
C PHE A 17 -14.72 -6.87 -9.52
N GLY A 18 -16.06 -6.95 -9.39
CA GLY A 18 -16.87 -5.85 -8.88
C GLY A 18 -16.52 -5.50 -7.43
N GLY A 19 -16.31 -6.50 -6.58
CA GLY A 19 -15.88 -6.30 -5.19
C GLY A 19 -14.50 -5.66 -5.10
N ILE A 20 -13.53 -6.14 -5.88
CA ILE A 20 -12.18 -5.54 -5.92
C ILE A 20 -12.23 -4.10 -6.41
N LEU A 21 -12.93 -3.82 -7.52
CA LEU A 21 -13.05 -2.47 -8.07
C LEU A 21 -13.74 -1.52 -7.09
N LEU A 22 -14.80 -1.99 -6.41
CA LEU A 22 -15.49 -1.20 -5.40
C LEU A 22 -14.59 -0.94 -4.18
N SER A 23 -13.82 -1.93 -3.74
CA SER A 23 -12.84 -1.76 -2.66
C SER A 23 -11.74 -0.76 -3.00
N ILE A 24 -11.24 -0.78 -4.25
CA ILE A 24 -10.29 0.23 -4.75
C ILE A 24 -10.95 1.62 -4.78
N ALA A 25 -12.19 1.72 -5.28
CA ALA A 25 -12.91 3.00 -5.39
C ALA A 25 -13.20 3.64 -4.02
N LEU A 26 -13.42 2.82 -2.99
CA LEU A 26 -13.60 3.27 -1.61
C LEU A 26 -12.26 3.54 -0.88
N GLY A 27 -11.12 3.21 -1.50
CA GLY A 27 -9.80 3.38 -0.89
C GLY A 27 -9.40 2.30 0.11
N GLU A 28 -10.23 1.26 0.28
CA GLU A 28 -9.98 0.12 1.18
C GLU A 28 -8.88 -0.80 0.66
N TRP A 29 -8.67 -0.83 -0.66
CA TRP A 29 -7.59 -1.56 -1.30
C TRP A 29 -6.67 -0.60 -2.06
N THR A 30 -5.42 -0.49 -1.60
CA THR A 30 -4.34 0.19 -2.33
C THR A 30 -3.29 -0.81 -2.80
N THR A 31 -2.87 -0.70 -4.05
CA THR A 31 -1.71 -1.44 -4.60
C THR A 31 -0.43 -0.62 -4.55
N LYS A 32 -0.50 0.64 -4.11
CA LYS A 32 0.67 1.50 -3.95
C LYS A 32 1.22 1.32 -2.54
N SER A 33 2.52 1.05 -2.47
CA SER A 33 3.27 1.12 -1.22
C SER A 33 3.61 2.58 -0.94
N THR A 34 3.11 3.11 0.17
CA THR A 34 3.53 4.40 0.71
C THR A 34 4.85 4.20 1.43
N LYS A 35 5.91 4.85 0.95
CA LYS A 35 7.28 4.73 1.49
C LYS A 35 7.66 5.94 2.32
N GLU A 36 6.81 6.25 3.30
CA GLU A 36 6.98 7.38 4.21
C GLU A 36 7.14 6.82 5.63
N PRO A 37 8.36 6.77 6.17
CA PRO A 37 8.59 6.34 7.54
C PRO A 37 7.89 7.27 8.54
N LEU A 38 7.50 6.76 9.69
CA LEU A 38 7.05 7.59 10.79
C LEU A 38 8.19 8.51 11.27
N THR A 39 7.84 9.73 11.69
CA THR A 39 8.80 10.65 12.29
C THR A 39 8.85 10.47 13.81
N PHE A 40 9.97 10.85 14.44
CA PHE A 40 9.99 10.99 15.89
C PHE A 40 9.04 12.10 16.32
N ALA A 41 8.19 11.82 17.31
CA ALA A 41 7.23 12.80 17.83
C ALA A 41 7.88 13.83 18.77
N GLU A 42 8.92 13.41 19.49
CA GLU A 42 9.56 14.20 20.56
C GLU A 42 11.07 13.92 20.61
N GLY A 43 11.82 14.78 21.32
CA GLY A 43 13.27 14.65 21.51
C GLY A 43 14.10 15.46 20.52
N GLU A 44 15.41 15.23 20.52
CA GLU A 44 16.39 15.96 19.68
C GLU A 44 16.15 15.77 18.18
N PHE A 45 15.59 14.63 17.79
CA PHE A 45 15.28 14.27 16.40
C PHE A 45 13.80 14.44 16.05
N ALA A 46 13.02 15.20 16.84
CA ALA A 46 11.59 15.39 16.58
C ALA A 46 11.35 15.97 15.18
N GLY A 47 10.44 15.36 14.43
CA GLY A 47 10.17 15.70 13.03
C GLY A 47 11.02 14.96 12.00
N GLU A 48 12.13 14.33 12.40
CA GLU A 48 12.96 13.51 11.51
C GLU A 48 12.38 12.11 11.34
N TYR A 49 12.58 11.53 10.15
CA TYR A 49 12.17 10.16 9.87
C TYR A 49 12.90 9.15 10.78
N ASN A 50 12.17 8.17 11.29
CA ASN A 50 12.72 7.09 12.09
C ASN A 50 13.25 5.96 11.17
N PRO A 51 14.57 5.69 11.13
CA PRO A 51 15.13 4.62 10.31
C PRO A 51 14.60 3.23 10.69
N ALA A 52 14.18 3.03 11.94
CA ALA A 52 13.61 1.76 12.40
C ALA A 52 12.22 1.48 11.84
N ASP A 53 11.56 2.48 11.23
CA ASP A 53 10.26 2.32 10.60
C ASP A 53 10.32 2.00 9.09
N ILE A 54 11.52 1.88 8.53
CA ILE A 54 11.70 1.37 7.18
C ILE A 54 11.26 -0.10 7.15
N ARG A 55 10.09 -0.36 6.56
CA ARG A 55 9.48 -1.71 6.49
C ARG A 55 9.10 -2.07 5.06
N GLY A 56 9.58 -3.22 4.59
CA GLY A 56 9.27 -3.73 3.25
C GLY A 56 10.36 -3.42 2.22
N SER A 57 9.98 -3.37 0.94
CA SER A 57 10.93 -3.32 -0.18
C SER A 57 11.27 -1.87 -0.55
N TYR A 58 12.22 -1.28 0.18
CA TYR A 58 12.86 0.00 -0.18
C TYR A 58 14.09 -0.27 -1.04
N THR A 59 14.29 0.54 -2.07
CA THR A 59 15.54 0.60 -2.83
C THR A 59 16.55 1.50 -2.11
N PHE A 60 17.84 1.31 -2.40
CA PHE A 60 18.90 2.18 -1.85
C PHE A 60 18.69 3.66 -2.21
N GLY A 61 18.23 3.96 -3.42
CA GLY A 61 17.95 5.34 -3.84
C GLY A 61 16.76 5.98 -3.10
N GLU A 62 15.77 5.18 -2.70
CA GLU A 62 14.66 5.66 -1.86
C GLU A 62 15.13 5.99 -0.45
N ILE A 63 15.95 5.12 0.14
CA ILE A 63 16.53 5.36 1.48
C ILE A 63 17.45 6.60 1.44
N SER A 64 18.35 6.67 0.46
CA SER A 64 19.23 7.83 0.28
C SER A 64 18.45 9.14 0.18
N ARG A 65 17.34 9.15 -0.55
CA ARG A 65 16.48 10.34 -0.66
C ARG A 65 15.77 10.67 0.66
N LEU A 66 15.24 9.67 1.36
CA LEU A 66 14.48 9.88 2.60
C LEU A 66 15.35 10.38 3.74
N PHE A 67 16.60 9.92 3.81
CA PHE A 67 17.53 10.27 4.90
C PHE A 67 18.66 11.20 4.43
N GLU A 68 18.52 11.76 3.22
CA GLU A 68 19.47 12.69 2.60
C GLU A 68 20.94 12.18 2.60
N ILE A 69 21.13 10.86 2.43
CA ILE A 69 22.45 10.23 2.44
C ILE A 69 23.03 10.25 1.02
N PRO A 70 24.23 10.83 0.79
CA PRO A 70 24.86 10.84 -0.53
C PRO A 70 25.26 9.43 -0.99
N LEU A 71 25.16 9.17 -2.31
CA LEU A 71 25.46 7.86 -2.94
C LEU A 71 26.81 7.80 -3.65
N GLU A 72 27.64 8.82 -3.47
CA GLU A 72 28.94 9.01 -4.09
C GLU A 72 30.05 8.11 -3.52
#